data_AF-A0A497U791-F1
#
_entry.id   AF-A0A497U791-F1
#
_cell.length_a   1.000
_cell.length_b   1.000
_cell.length_c   1.000
_cell.angle_alpha   90.00
_cell.angle_beta   90.00
_cell.angle_gamma   90.00
#
_symmetry.space_group_name_H-M   'P 1'
#
loop_
_entity.id
_entity.type
_entity.pdbx_description
1 polymer ?
#
loop_
_entity_poly.entity_id
_entity_poly.type
_entity_poly.pdbx_seq_one_letter_code
_entity_poly.pdbx_strand_id
1 'polypeptide(L)'
;MSNSEKHKWTFPTRFRTGAYSWKASRLACQRLREAVSEIKKVAKKDPVLGAEGAVRLMEKLWPALEHIDTSSGALGSAVNKALDALILIVVKAPADEYTRNKWLDRLWQAMADDGVDYLSPVGDRWGEICGSVEVAGRWADDLVSSLRSCWTDPNPGNYFHGTTACLSCLLVAGRHQELLELLELDRYPMWHYRRYGVEALLALGMKAKAIQYAEASRGLNQPDSAIDQVCEEILISSSLHEEAYQRYGLSAAVSNSYIARFRAVAKRYPMKDPSQILADLIATTPGEEGKWFATAKDLKLYDLALELANRTLCDPKTLTRAARDYLDTEPAFALGSAMAALRWLSEGWGYEVTSADVVEVYDRAMDAADRLNKIDEVTDQIRQLIESNQSASVLFVRQALLRRMRAHQSSINEV
;
A
#
# COMPACT_ATOMS: atom_id res chain seq x y z
N MET A 1 -32.90 11.31 38.69
CA MET A 1 -31.52 10.90 38.39
C MET A 1 -31.54 9.43 37.99
N SER A 2 -31.65 9.15 36.69
CA SER A 2 -31.59 7.77 36.18
C SER A 2 -30.14 7.29 36.24
N ASN A 3 -29.90 6.25 37.01
CA ASN A 3 -28.62 5.57 37.12
C ASN A 3 -28.29 4.97 35.74
N SER A 4 -27.55 5.68 34.88
CA SER A 4 -27.11 5.13 33.60
C SER A 4 -26.09 4.04 33.90
N GLU A 5 -26.45 2.78 33.69
CA GLU A 5 -25.48 1.69 33.79
C GLU A 5 -24.28 2.01 32.89
N LYS A 6 -23.08 2.07 33.49
CA LYS A 6 -21.83 2.28 32.73
C LYS A 6 -21.74 1.19 31.68
N HIS A 7 -21.70 1.58 30.41
CA HIS A 7 -21.58 0.64 29.31
C HIS A 7 -20.38 -0.29 29.53
N LYS A 8 -20.64 -1.60 29.55
CA LYS A 8 -19.63 -2.62 29.82
C LYS A 8 -18.94 -3.04 28.53
N TRP A 9 -17.81 -2.41 28.25
CA TRP A 9 -16.93 -2.78 27.13
C TRP A 9 -16.33 -4.17 27.31
N THR A 10 -16.28 -4.95 26.23
CA THR A 10 -15.69 -6.29 26.18
C THR A 10 -14.18 -6.20 25.96
N PHE A 11 -13.75 -5.35 25.02
CA PHE A 11 -12.34 -5.24 24.63
C PHE A 11 -11.34 -4.97 25.77
N PRO A 12 -11.63 -4.24 26.86
CA PRO A 12 -10.62 -3.95 27.89
C PRO A 12 -10.03 -5.20 28.54
N THR A 13 -10.79 -6.29 28.61
CA THR A 13 -10.30 -7.58 29.13
C THR A 13 -9.36 -8.30 28.18
N ARG A 14 -9.46 -8.01 26.88
CA ARG A 14 -8.63 -8.56 25.79
C ARG A 14 -7.38 -7.73 25.51
N PHE A 15 -7.37 -6.47 25.95
CA PHE A 15 -6.24 -5.53 25.85
C PHE A 15 -5.78 -5.11 27.25
N ARG A 16 -5.47 -6.11 28.08
CA ARG A 16 -4.74 -5.93 29.33
C ARG A 16 -3.23 -5.89 29.05
N THR A 17 -2.45 -5.29 29.94
CA THR A 17 -0.99 -5.26 29.81
C THR A 17 -0.42 -6.68 29.67
N GLY A 18 0.49 -6.88 28.72
CA GLY A 18 1.07 -8.19 28.44
C GLY A 18 0.05 -9.27 28.04
N ALA A 19 -1.08 -8.89 27.44
CA ALA A 19 -2.14 -9.85 27.06
C ALA A 19 -1.68 -10.90 26.04
N TYR A 20 -0.67 -10.59 25.25
CA TYR A 20 -0.25 -11.36 24.09
C TYR A 20 1.22 -11.76 24.19
N SER A 21 1.54 -12.96 23.70
CA SER A 21 2.92 -13.46 23.61
C SER A 21 3.53 -13.17 22.24
N TRP A 22 4.83 -13.42 22.09
CA TRP A 22 5.61 -13.20 20.87
C TRP A 22 4.93 -13.64 19.57
N LYS A 23 4.29 -14.83 19.56
CA LYS A 23 3.67 -15.43 18.36
C LYS A 23 2.18 -15.08 18.17
N ALA A 24 1.66 -14.11 18.90
CA ALA A 24 0.21 -13.86 18.97
C ALA A 24 -0.32 -12.82 17.96
N SER A 25 0.47 -12.40 16.96
CA SER A 25 0.10 -11.34 16.00
C SER A 25 -1.26 -11.58 15.34
N ARG A 26 -1.54 -12.82 14.89
CA ARG A 26 -2.84 -13.19 14.29
C ARG A 26 -4.01 -12.98 15.25
N LEU A 27 -3.88 -13.41 16.50
CA LEU A 27 -4.93 -13.30 17.51
C LEU A 27 -5.16 -11.83 17.90
N ALA A 28 -4.08 -11.07 18.10
CA ALA A 28 -4.17 -9.63 18.39
C ALA A 28 -4.88 -8.86 17.27
N CYS A 29 -4.52 -9.10 16.00
CA CYS A 29 -5.20 -8.51 14.85
C CYS A 29 -6.70 -8.86 14.78
N GLN A 30 -7.07 -10.09 15.17
CA GLN A 30 -8.47 -10.47 15.28
C GLN A 30 -9.18 -9.69 16.39
N ARG A 31 -8.62 -9.66 17.60
CA ARG A 31 -9.23 -8.98 18.76
C ARG A 31 -9.36 -7.48 18.54
N LEU A 32 -8.42 -6.89 17.80
CA LEU A 32 -8.47 -5.47 17.46
C LEU A 32 -9.64 -5.15 16.53
N ARG A 33 -9.87 -5.98 15.49
CA ARG A 33 -11.04 -5.84 14.61
C ARG A 33 -12.35 -6.00 15.38
N GLU A 34 -12.42 -6.95 16.31
CA GLU A 34 -13.59 -7.15 17.17
C GLU A 34 -13.87 -5.91 18.05
N ALA A 35 -12.83 -5.33 18.66
CA ALA A 35 -12.94 -4.13 19.49
C ALA A 35 -13.39 -2.90 18.68
N VAL A 36 -12.80 -2.67 17.49
CA VAL A 36 -13.23 -1.60 16.59
C VAL A 36 -14.69 -1.78 16.16
N SER A 37 -15.12 -3.02 15.90
CA SER A 37 -16.52 -3.30 15.55
C SER A 37 -17.47 -3.03 16.72
N GLU A 38 -17.09 -3.38 17.94
CA GLU A 38 -17.84 -3.07 19.17
C GLU A 38 -18.02 -1.55 19.33
N ILE A 39 -16.93 -0.79 19.24
CA ILE A 39 -16.92 0.67 19.35
C ILE A 39 -17.77 1.33 18.26
N LYS A 40 -17.62 0.92 17.00
CA LYS A 40 -18.45 1.42 15.88
C LYS A 40 -19.94 1.20 16.12
N LYS A 41 -20.33 0.06 16.73
CA LYS A 41 -21.74 -0.24 17.02
C LYS A 41 -22.31 0.68 18.09
N VAL A 42 -21.52 1.00 19.11
CA VAL A 42 -21.91 1.93 20.19
C VAL A 42 -21.95 3.36 19.66
N ALA A 43 -20.93 3.80 18.91
CA ALA A 43 -20.82 5.14 18.35
C ALA A 43 -22.01 5.53 17.45
N LYS A 44 -22.67 4.57 16.81
CA LYS A 44 -23.90 4.80 16.03
C LYS A 44 -25.10 5.24 16.88
N LYS A 45 -25.14 4.88 18.16
CA LYS A 45 -26.24 5.19 19.08
C LYS A 45 -25.88 6.33 20.03
N ASP A 46 -24.64 6.30 20.50
CA ASP A 46 -24.07 7.30 21.41
C ASP A 46 -22.65 7.63 20.94
N PRO A 47 -22.49 8.70 20.13
CA PRO A 47 -21.20 9.08 19.58
C PRO A 47 -20.16 9.44 20.65
N VAL A 48 -20.57 10.08 21.75
CA VAL A 48 -19.67 10.49 22.84
C VAL A 48 -19.17 9.26 23.60
N LEU A 49 -20.06 8.33 23.93
CA LEU A 49 -19.65 7.06 24.52
C LEU A 49 -18.78 6.23 23.56
N GLY A 50 -19.09 6.24 22.26
CA GLY A 50 -18.28 5.63 21.22
C GLY A 50 -16.85 6.18 21.20
N ALA A 51 -16.69 7.51 21.26
CA ALA A 51 -15.39 8.16 21.34
C ALA A 51 -14.64 7.84 22.64
N GLU A 52 -15.32 7.81 23.79
CA GLU A 52 -14.74 7.33 25.05
C GLU A 52 -14.19 5.89 24.91
N GLY A 53 -14.94 5.00 24.24
CA GLY A 53 -14.48 3.65 23.92
C GLY A 53 -13.26 3.63 23.00
N ALA A 54 -13.21 4.52 22.01
CA ALA A 54 -12.09 4.67 21.09
C ALA A 54 -10.81 5.13 21.80
N VAL A 55 -10.91 6.19 22.60
CA VAL A 55 -9.82 6.71 23.45
C VAL A 55 -9.28 5.61 24.35
N ARG A 56 -10.19 4.89 25.03
CA ARG A 56 -9.83 3.78 25.92
C ARG A 56 -9.16 2.61 25.20
N LEU A 57 -9.47 2.34 23.93
CA LEU A 57 -8.79 1.31 23.17
C LEU A 57 -7.39 1.77 22.75
N MET A 58 -7.25 3.02 22.30
CA MET A 58 -5.96 3.59 21.89
C MET A 58 -4.92 3.56 23.02
N GLU A 59 -5.31 3.95 24.24
CA GLU A 59 -4.48 3.84 25.47
C GLU A 59 -3.95 2.43 25.74
N LYS A 60 -4.69 1.42 25.29
CA LYS A 60 -4.42 0.02 25.60
C LYS A 60 -3.60 -0.68 24.54
N LEU A 61 -3.32 -0.03 23.40
CA LEU A 61 -2.61 -0.65 22.30
C LEU A 61 -1.19 -1.02 22.71
N TRP A 62 -0.37 -0.04 23.07
CA TRP A 62 1.03 -0.30 23.41
C TRP A 62 1.20 -1.31 24.56
N PRO A 63 0.61 -1.11 25.76
CA PRO A 63 0.81 -2.03 26.87
C PRO A 63 0.31 -3.46 26.60
N ALA A 64 -0.71 -3.63 25.75
CA ALA A 64 -1.19 -4.96 25.42
C ALA A 64 -0.32 -5.67 24.37
N LEU A 65 0.25 -4.92 23.42
CA LEU A 65 0.89 -5.44 22.21
C LEU A 65 2.42 -5.45 22.27
N GLU A 66 3.04 -4.86 23.30
CA GLU A 66 4.50 -4.66 23.45
C GLU A 66 5.36 -5.94 23.30
N HIS A 67 4.81 -7.13 23.58
CA HIS A 67 5.56 -8.38 23.53
C HIS A 67 5.37 -9.18 22.24
N ILE A 68 4.61 -8.66 21.26
CA ILE A 68 4.33 -9.37 20.01
C ILE A 68 5.46 -9.11 19.00
N ASP A 69 5.81 -10.14 18.24
CA ASP A 69 6.68 -10.00 17.06
C ASP A 69 5.96 -9.22 15.95
N THR A 70 6.50 -8.05 15.62
CA THR A 70 5.97 -7.13 14.61
C THR A 70 6.68 -7.25 13.26
N SER A 71 7.70 -8.10 13.13
CA SER A 71 8.56 -8.19 11.93
C SER A 71 7.81 -8.46 10.63
N SER A 72 6.68 -9.18 10.69
CA SER A 72 5.83 -9.43 9.51
C SER A 72 5.08 -8.20 8.98
N GLY A 73 5.05 -7.08 9.72
CA GLY A 73 4.26 -5.88 9.40
C GLY A 73 2.74 -6.04 9.54
N ALA A 74 2.23 -7.27 9.73
CA ALA A 74 0.80 -7.56 9.80
C ALA A 74 0.10 -6.87 10.98
N LEU A 75 0.77 -6.81 12.14
CA LEU A 75 0.24 -6.11 13.32
C LEU A 75 0.22 -4.60 13.12
N GLY A 76 1.31 -4.02 12.62
CA GLY A 76 1.38 -2.59 12.30
C GLY A 76 0.28 -2.16 11.33
N SER A 77 0.04 -2.92 10.25
CA SER A 77 -1.07 -2.66 9.32
C SER A 77 -2.44 -2.74 9.99
N ALA A 78 -2.64 -3.68 10.92
CA ALA A 78 -3.90 -3.82 11.64
C ALA A 78 -4.13 -2.67 12.64
N VAL A 79 -3.08 -2.23 13.33
CA VAL A 79 -3.11 -1.09 14.26
C VAL A 79 -3.41 0.20 13.51
N ASN A 80 -2.68 0.48 12.41
CA ASN A 80 -2.89 1.65 11.58
C ASN A 80 -4.35 1.73 11.07
N LYS A 81 -4.89 0.63 10.51
CA LYS A 81 -6.31 0.56 10.09
C LYS A 81 -7.31 0.74 11.24
N ALA A 82 -6.96 0.30 12.45
CA ALA A 82 -7.80 0.51 13.62
C ALA A 82 -7.81 1.99 14.02
N LEU A 83 -6.63 2.62 14.08
CA LEU A 83 -6.49 4.04 14.41
C LEU A 83 -7.23 4.94 13.42
N ASP A 84 -7.15 4.68 12.11
CA ASP A 84 -7.93 5.41 11.11
C ASP A 84 -9.42 5.44 11.45
N ALA A 85 -9.97 4.29 11.88
CA ALA A 85 -11.36 4.20 12.26
C ALA A 85 -11.68 4.84 13.61
N LEU A 86 -10.80 4.68 14.60
CA LEU A 86 -11.01 5.19 15.97
C LEU A 86 -10.88 6.71 16.04
N ILE A 87 -9.86 7.27 15.39
CA ILE A 87 -9.64 8.73 15.31
C ILE A 87 -10.86 9.40 14.68
N LEU A 88 -11.40 8.86 13.58
CA LEU A 88 -12.62 9.39 12.95
C LEU A 88 -13.82 9.42 13.91
N ILE A 89 -13.95 8.44 14.81
CA ILE A 89 -15.03 8.40 15.80
C ILE A 89 -14.83 9.52 16.83
N VAL A 90 -13.60 9.70 17.32
CA VAL A 90 -13.28 10.75 18.29
C VAL A 90 -13.47 12.15 17.70
N VAL A 91 -12.98 12.39 16.49
CA VAL A 91 -13.12 13.68 15.78
C VAL A 91 -14.60 14.04 15.60
N LYS A 92 -15.45 13.08 15.21
CA LYS A 92 -16.87 13.34 14.92
C LYS A 92 -17.79 13.41 16.15
N ALA A 93 -17.31 13.05 17.33
CA ALA A 93 -18.16 13.03 18.53
C ALA A 93 -18.46 14.45 19.05
N PRO A 94 -19.72 14.82 19.30
CA PRO A 94 -20.08 16.14 19.80
C PRO A 94 -19.94 16.18 21.34
N ALA A 95 -18.72 16.09 21.83
CA ALA A 95 -18.40 16.18 23.26
C ALA A 95 -18.26 17.64 23.70
N ASP A 96 -18.66 17.93 24.93
CA ASP A 96 -18.30 19.19 25.59
C ASP A 96 -16.79 19.29 25.80
N GLU A 97 -16.31 20.51 25.99
CA GLU A 97 -14.88 20.81 26.13
C GLU A 97 -14.22 20.06 27.31
N TYR A 98 -14.94 19.88 28.43
CA TYR A 98 -14.40 19.19 29.60
C TYR A 98 -14.16 17.71 29.29
N THR A 99 -15.14 17.04 28.70
CA THR A 99 -15.03 15.64 28.26
C THR A 99 -13.92 15.49 27.21
N ARG A 100 -13.85 16.44 26.27
CA ARG A 100 -12.85 16.48 25.21
C ARG A 100 -11.43 16.62 25.75
N ASN A 101 -11.18 17.56 26.66
CA ASN A 101 -9.87 17.77 27.28
C ASN A 101 -9.42 16.53 28.05
N LYS A 102 -10.33 15.86 28.77
CA LYS A 102 -10.00 14.59 29.44
C LYS A 102 -9.57 13.50 28.47
N TRP A 103 -10.15 13.44 27.27
CA TRP A 103 -9.68 12.51 26.24
C TRP A 103 -8.28 12.86 25.74
N LEU A 104 -8.02 14.15 25.49
CA LEU A 104 -6.72 14.64 25.05
C LEU A 104 -5.63 14.32 26.09
N ASP A 105 -5.85 14.60 27.36
CA ASP A 105 -4.88 14.31 28.43
C ASP A 105 -4.47 12.83 28.45
N ARG A 106 -5.46 11.94 28.30
CA ARG A 106 -5.22 10.49 28.33
C ARG A 106 -4.53 10.00 27.06
N LEU A 107 -4.89 10.53 25.90
CA LEU A 107 -4.21 10.21 24.63
C LEU A 107 -2.78 10.74 24.61
N TRP A 108 -2.54 11.91 25.20
CA TRP A 108 -1.22 12.52 25.30
C TRP A 108 -0.28 11.62 26.11
N GLN A 109 -0.75 11.17 27.27
CA GLN A 109 -0.01 10.20 28.07
C GLN A 109 0.22 8.89 27.31
N ALA A 110 -0.79 8.37 26.61
CA ALA A 110 -0.66 7.14 25.85
C ALA A 110 0.39 7.26 24.72
N MET A 111 0.47 8.42 24.05
CA MET A 111 1.51 8.69 23.05
C MET A 111 2.90 8.77 23.69
N ALA A 112 3.03 9.41 24.85
CA ALA A 112 4.29 9.49 25.57
C ALA A 112 4.79 8.11 26.05
N ASP A 113 3.86 7.22 26.40
CA ASP A 113 4.15 5.85 26.86
C ASP A 113 4.42 4.87 25.70
N ASP A 114 4.12 5.23 24.44
CA ASP A 114 4.20 4.34 23.29
C ASP A 114 5.65 4.07 22.87
N GLY A 115 6.13 2.86 23.12
CA GLY A 115 7.52 2.48 22.86
C GLY A 115 7.85 2.19 21.39
N VAL A 116 6.87 2.11 20.49
CA VAL A 116 7.10 1.82 19.05
C VAL A 116 6.33 2.75 18.11
N ASP A 117 5.79 3.86 18.63
CA ASP A 117 5.05 4.86 17.86
C ASP A 117 3.85 4.29 17.09
N TYR A 118 3.11 3.35 17.69
CA TYR A 118 1.82 2.93 17.14
C TYR A 118 0.84 4.10 17.03
N LEU A 119 0.85 5.00 18.00
CA LEU A 119 -0.03 6.15 18.11
C LEU A 119 0.42 7.36 17.28
N SER A 120 1.44 7.25 16.42
CA SER A 120 1.82 8.29 15.46
C SER A 120 0.63 8.93 14.73
N PRO A 121 -0.37 8.16 14.22
CA PRO A 121 -1.56 8.73 13.57
C PRO A 121 -2.43 9.60 14.48
N VAL A 122 -2.37 9.42 15.80
CA VAL A 122 -3.06 10.25 16.79
C VAL A 122 -2.40 11.63 16.87
N GLY A 123 -1.08 11.67 16.96
CA GLY A 123 -0.30 12.92 16.92
C GLY A 123 -0.51 13.66 15.60
N ASP A 124 -0.53 12.91 14.50
CA ASP A 124 -0.75 13.46 13.16
C ASP A 124 -2.06 14.25 13.00
N ARG A 125 -3.09 13.82 13.73
CA ARG A 125 -4.44 14.36 13.65
C ARG A 125 -4.86 15.04 14.95
N TRP A 126 -3.89 15.41 15.79
CA TRP A 126 -4.16 15.98 17.11
C TRP A 126 -5.05 17.21 17.04
N GLY A 127 -4.80 18.13 16.10
CA GLY A 127 -5.61 19.33 15.90
C GLY A 127 -7.07 19.01 15.58
N GLU A 128 -7.33 17.97 14.77
CA GLU A 128 -8.71 17.51 14.51
C GLU A 128 -9.33 16.87 15.75
N ILE A 129 -8.55 16.09 16.50
CA ILE A 129 -8.98 15.42 17.73
C ILE A 129 -9.35 16.44 18.81
N CYS A 130 -8.73 17.63 18.84
CA CYS A 130 -9.08 18.74 19.73
C CYS A 130 -10.55 19.17 19.59
N GLY A 131 -11.18 18.94 18.43
CA GLY A 131 -12.62 19.13 18.22
C GLY A 131 -13.09 20.59 18.13
N SER A 132 -12.20 21.57 18.34
CA SER A 132 -12.46 23.01 18.16
C SER A 132 -11.16 23.75 17.88
N VAL A 133 -11.26 24.91 17.23
CA VAL A 133 -10.14 25.81 16.91
C VAL A 133 -9.50 26.33 18.21
N GLU A 134 -10.32 26.61 19.22
CA GLU A 134 -9.90 27.15 20.51
C GLU A 134 -9.07 26.14 21.32
N VAL A 135 -9.51 24.88 21.39
CA VAL A 135 -8.76 23.82 22.06
C VAL A 135 -7.45 23.55 21.32
N ALA A 136 -7.48 23.47 19.98
CA ALA A 136 -6.27 23.28 19.18
C ALA A 136 -5.28 24.44 19.37
N GLY A 137 -5.78 25.68 19.44
CA GLY A 137 -4.97 26.87 19.70
C GLY A 137 -4.22 26.80 21.04
N ARG A 138 -4.88 26.39 22.12
CA ARG A 138 -4.23 26.23 23.43
C ARG A 138 -3.18 25.14 23.44
N TRP A 139 -3.47 23.99 22.82
CA TRP A 139 -2.46 22.95 22.64
C TRP A 139 -1.27 23.44 21.80
N ALA A 140 -1.49 24.24 20.76
CA ALA A 140 -0.39 24.86 20.02
C ALA A 140 0.46 25.78 20.93
N ASP A 141 -0.17 26.62 21.75
CA ASP A 141 0.54 27.51 22.69
C ASP A 141 1.44 26.73 23.66
N ASP A 142 0.95 25.59 24.16
CA ASP A 142 1.70 24.74 25.09
C ASP A 142 2.89 24.01 24.39
N LEU A 143 2.73 23.63 23.12
CA LEU A 143 3.68 22.78 22.41
C LEU A 143 4.75 23.52 21.60
N VAL A 144 4.45 24.71 21.07
CA VAL A 144 5.35 25.45 20.17
C VAL A 144 6.70 25.75 20.80
N SER A 145 6.72 26.15 22.08
CA SER A 145 7.95 26.49 22.81
C SER A 145 8.91 25.29 22.91
N SER A 146 8.35 24.10 23.14
CA SER A 146 9.09 22.85 23.27
C SER A 146 9.62 22.38 21.91
N LEU A 147 8.79 22.43 20.86
CA LEU A 147 9.21 22.10 19.50
C LEU A 147 10.29 23.05 18.99
N ARG A 148 10.12 24.37 19.19
CA ARG A 148 11.12 25.39 18.82
C ARG A 148 12.46 25.14 19.51
N SER A 149 12.44 24.85 20.81
CA SER A 149 13.64 24.50 21.56
C SER A 149 14.30 23.23 21.02
N CYS A 150 13.51 22.23 20.67
CA CYS A 150 13.98 20.97 20.10
C CYS A 150 14.73 21.17 18.76
N TRP A 151 14.15 21.94 17.84
CA TRP A 151 14.72 22.16 16.51
C TRP A 151 15.87 23.17 16.45
N THR A 152 15.94 24.11 17.40
CA THR A 152 17.02 25.11 17.45
C THR A 152 18.24 24.63 18.25
N ASP A 153 18.18 23.47 18.91
CA ASP A 153 19.33 22.93 19.63
C ASP A 153 20.48 22.62 18.65
N PRO A 154 21.71 23.14 18.89
CA PRO A 154 22.86 22.81 18.06
C PRO A 154 23.17 21.31 18.05
N ASN A 155 22.88 20.59 19.14
CA ASN A 155 23.18 19.17 19.29
C ASN A 155 22.17 18.32 18.50
N PRO A 156 22.64 17.44 17.59
CA PRO A 156 21.76 16.52 16.90
C PRO A 156 21.19 15.47 17.86
N GLY A 157 19.99 14.97 17.58
CA GLY A 157 19.40 13.82 18.26
C GLY A 157 18.25 14.14 19.23
N ASN A 158 17.93 15.43 19.44
CA ASN A 158 16.72 15.78 20.17
C ASN A 158 15.48 15.35 19.40
N TYR A 159 14.54 14.73 20.11
CA TYR A 159 13.26 14.28 19.59
C TYR A 159 12.14 14.78 20.50
N PHE A 160 11.08 15.27 19.89
CA PHE A 160 9.86 15.65 20.59
C PHE A 160 8.67 14.85 20.05
N HIS A 161 8.11 13.96 20.86
CA HIS A 161 6.95 13.15 20.49
C HIS A 161 5.70 14.00 20.15
N GLY A 162 5.66 15.25 20.63
CA GLY A 162 4.61 16.22 20.34
C GLY A 162 4.75 16.96 19.02
N THR A 163 5.75 16.65 18.18
CA THR A 163 6.06 17.43 16.98
C THR A 163 4.87 17.51 16.02
N THR A 164 4.31 16.36 15.62
CA THR A 164 3.17 16.32 14.70
C THR A 164 1.90 16.86 15.33
N ALA A 165 1.70 16.65 16.64
CA ALA A 165 0.59 17.21 17.38
C ALA A 165 0.61 18.75 17.38
N CYS A 166 1.79 19.35 17.57
CA CYS A 166 1.99 20.79 17.50
C CYS A 166 1.65 21.35 16.10
N LEU A 167 2.21 20.74 15.04
CA LEU A 167 1.98 21.17 13.65
C LEU A 167 0.49 21.01 13.26
N SER A 168 -0.12 19.90 13.63
CA SER A 168 -1.55 19.62 13.42
C SER A 168 -2.44 20.65 14.11
N CYS A 169 -2.12 21.03 15.36
CA CYS A 169 -2.84 22.08 16.09
C CYS A 169 -2.70 23.46 15.45
N LEU A 170 -1.50 23.87 15.05
CA LEU A 170 -1.29 25.15 14.37
C LEU A 170 -2.10 25.23 13.07
N LEU A 171 -2.18 24.13 12.33
CA LEU A 171 -2.95 24.03 11.09
C LEU A 171 -4.46 24.21 11.35
N VAL A 172 -5.03 23.45 12.29
CA VAL A 172 -6.47 23.57 12.64
C VAL A 172 -6.79 24.92 13.27
N ALA A 173 -5.89 25.49 14.06
CA ALA A 173 -6.02 26.82 14.64
C ALA A 173 -5.92 27.96 13.59
N GLY A 174 -5.61 27.65 12.33
CA GLY A 174 -5.43 28.64 11.26
C GLY A 174 -4.16 29.47 11.38
N ARG A 175 -3.21 29.08 12.24
CA ARG A 175 -1.92 29.75 12.50
C ARG A 175 -0.88 29.35 11.45
N HIS A 176 -1.26 29.44 10.18
CA HIS A 176 -0.49 28.93 9.03
C HIS A 176 0.90 29.55 8.90
N GLN A 177 1.02 30.86 9.16
CA GLN A 177 2.29 31.57 9.04
C GLN A 177 3.30 31.11 10.10
N GLU A 178 2.85 30.97 11.35
CA GLU A 178 3.68 30.46 12.44
C GLU A 178 4.08 29.00 12.23
N LEU A 179 3.18 28.18 11.67
CA LEU A 179 3.49 26.82 11.26
C LEU A 179 4.65 26.78 10.26
N LEU A 180 4.57 27.61 9.21
CA LEU A 180 5.62 27.70 8.19
C LEU A 180 6.94 28.20 8.80
N GLU A 181 6.91 29.24 9.64
CA GLU A 181 8.10 29.74 10.33
C GLU A 181 8.74 28.71 11.26
N LEU A 182 7.94 27.86 11.90
CA LEU A 182 8.44 26.80 12.76
C LEU A 182 9.13 25.72 11.91
N LEU A 183 8.56 25.34 10.77
CA LEU A 183 9.15 24.36 9.85
C LEU A 183 10.50 24.81 9.27
N GLU A 184 10.75 26.12 9.12
CA GLU A 184 12.05 26.63 8.68
C GLU A 184 13.17 26.42 9.73
N LEU A 185 12.83 26.09 10.98
CA LEU A 185 13.82 25.76 12.01
C LEU A 185 14.28 24.30 11.95
N ASP A 186 13.53 23.43 11.27
CA ASP A 186 13.88 22.03 11.16
C ASP A 186 15.16 21.85 10.33
N ARG A 187 16.18 21.27 10.95
CA ARG A 187 17.49 21.04 10.31
C ARG A 187 17.38 20.09 9.12
N TYR A 188 16.43 19.16 9.16
CA TYR A 188 16.25 18.15 8.11
C TYR A 188 14.81 18.19 7.60
N PRO A 189 14.55 18.72 6.39
CA PRO A 189 13.20 18.88 5.87
C PRO A 189 12.51 17.53 5.58
N MET A 190 12.01 16.86 6.62
CA MET A 190 11.34 15.57 6.50
C MET A 190 9.94 15.77 5.94
N TRP A 191 9.57 14.98 4.92
CA TRP A 191 8.23 15.04 4.33
C TRP A 191 7.11 14.91 5.39
N HIS A 192 7.34 14.07 6.40
CA HIS A 192 6.41 13.84 7.50
C HIS A 192 5.97 15.14 8.22
N TYR A 193 6.86 16.13 8.34
CA TYR A 193 6.54 17.45 8.88
C TYR A 193 6.15 18.45 7.79
N ARG A 194 6.82 18.40 6.63
CA ARG A 194 6.57 19.35 5.54
C ARG A 194 5.18 19.24 4.93
N ARG A 195 4.51 18.09 5.01
CA ARG A 195 3.11 17.97 4.57
C ARG A 195 2.18 18.98 5.26
N TYR A 196 2.41 19.32 6.54
CA TYR A 196 1.63 20.35 7.24
C TYR A 196 1.86 21.74 6.64
N GLY A 197 3.09 22.02 6.18
CA GLY A 197 3.41 23.25 5.45
C GLY A 197 2.71 23.31 4.08
N VAL A 198 2.60 22.18 3.39
CA VAL A 198 1.82 22.07 2.14
C VAL A 198 0.34 22.39 2.43
N GLU A 199 -0.25 21.76 3.43
CA GLU A 199 -1.64 22.01 3.84
C GLU A 199 -1.87 23.47 4.25
N ALA A 200 -0.93 24.07 4.99
CA ALA A 200 -0.98 25.49 5.34
C ALA A 200 -0.94 26.41 4.11
N LEU A 201 -0.08 26.13 3.12
CA LEU A 201 -0.02 26.89 1.87
C LEU A 201 -1.31 26.73 1.05
N LEU A 202 -1.93 25.55 1.07
CA LEU A 202 -3.22 25.32 0.42
C LEU A 202 -4.35 26.09 1.10
N ALA A 203 -4.39 26.13 2.44
CA ALA A 203 -5.35 26.92 3.20
C ALA A 203 -5.22 28.43 2.93
N LEU A 204 -4.00 28.91 2.65
CA LEU A 204 -3.72 30.28 2.19
C LEU A 204 -4.02 30.52 0.70
N GLY A 205 -4.52 29.51 -0.03
CA GLY A 205 -4.82 29.60 -1.46
C GLY A 205 -3.59 29.57 -2.39
N MET A 206 -2.41 29.28 -1.86
CA MET A 206 -1.12 29.36 -2.57
C MET A 206 -0.74 28.04 -3.24
N LYS A 207 -1.62 27.46 -4.05
CA LYS A 207 -1.45 26.11 -4.63
C LYS A 207 -0.11 25.88 -5.36
N ALA A 208 0.33 26.85 -6.17
CA ALA A 208 1.61 26.73 -6.88
C ALA A 208 2.82 26.70 -5.92
N LYS A 209 2.79 27.49 -4.84
CA LYS A 209 3.82 27.44 -3.81
C LYS A 209 3.76 26.13 -3.02
N ALA A 210 2.56 25.60 -2.77
CA ALA A 210 2.39 24.31 -2.10
C ALA A 210 3.07 23.17 -2.88
N ILE A 211 2.91 23.13 -4.22
CA ILE A 211 3.63 22.18 -5.08
C ILE A 211 5.14 22.39 -5.01
N GLN A 212 5.62 23.64 -5.15
CA GLN A 212 7.06 23.94 -5.06
C GLN A 212 7.65 23.51 -3.70
N TYR A 213 6.91 23.74 -2.62
CA TYR A 213 7.30 23.37 -1.27
C TYR A 213 7.34 21.84 -1.08
N ALA A 214 6.36 21.12 -1.64
CA ALA A 214 6.35 19.66 -1.64
C ALA A 214 7.54 19.07 -2.42
N GLU A 215 7.78 19.57 -3.63
CA GLU A 215 8.94 19.18 -4.46
C GLU A 215 10.29 19.43 -3.77
N ALA A 216 10.41 20.54 -3.05
CA ALA A 216 11.61 20.86 -2.28
C ALA A 216 11.87 19.90 -1.11
N SER A 217 10.95 18.98 -0.81
CA SER A 217 11.13 17.94 0.21
C SER A 217 11.78 16.68 -0.33
N ARG A 218 11.99 16.56 -1.66
CA ARG A 218 12.62 15.38 -2.26
C ARG A 218 14.07 15.23 -1.82
N GLY A 219 14.52 13.99 -1.75
CA GLY A 219 15.89 13.67 -1.38
C GLY A 219 16.03 12.27 -0.79
N LEU A 220 17.18 12.02 -0.18
CA LEU A 220 17.51 10.72 0.40
C LEU A 220 16.46 10.30 1.44
N ASN A 221 15.95 9.07 1.31
CA ASN A 221 14.97 8.44 2.21
C ASN A 221 13.60 9.14 2.28
N GLN A 222 13.26 10.00 1.32
CA GLN A 222 11.96 10.66 1.28
C GLN A 222 10.94 9.79 0.54
N PRO A 223 9.67 9.80 0.96
CA PRO A 223 8.63 9.01 0.32
C PRO A 223 8.14 9.74 -0.95
N ASP A 224 8.93 9.70 -2.02
CA ASP A 224 8.65 10.41 -3.28
C ASP A 224 7.23 10.14 -3.81
N SER A 225 6.74 8.91 -3.69
CA SER A 225 5.37 8.57 -4.07
C SER A 225 4.28 9.31 -3.28
N ALA A 226 4.51 9.62 -2.00
CA ALA A 226 3.57 10.40 -1.19
C ALA A 226 3.64 11.89 -1.55
N ILE A 227 4.84 12.39 -1.89
CA ILE A 227 5.02 13.75 -2.43
C ILE A 227 4.27 13.87 -3.76
N ASP A 228 4.44 12.90 -4.66
CA ASP A 228 3.76 12.85 -5.96
C ASP A 228 2.24 12.84 -5.81
N GLN A 229 1.70 12.06 -4.86
CA GLN A 229 0.26 12.02 -4.58
C GLN A 229 -0.28 13.39 -4.20
N VAL A 230 0.40 14.10 -3.30
CA VAL A 230 -0.03 15.44 -2.88
C VAL A 230 0.07 16.44 -4.03
N CYS A 231 1.17 16.43 -4.79
CA CYS A 231 1.31 17.30 -5.96
C CYS A 231 0.26 17.00 -7.04
N GLU A 232 -0.04 15.72 -7.31
CA GLU A 232 -1.09 15.25 -8.20
C GLU A 232 -2.46 15.80 -7.78
N GLU A 233 -2.83 15.63 -6.51
CA GLU A 233 -4.11 16.08 -5.96
C GLU A 233 -4.28 17.60 -6.07
N ILE A 234 -3.21 18.38 -5.83
CA ILE A 234 -3.25 19.84 -5.95
C ILE A 234 -3.50 20.25 -7.41
N LEU A 235 -2.84 19.63 -8.38
CA LEU A 235 -3.05 19.91 -9.81
C LEU A 235 -4.44 19.48 -10.28
N ILE A 236 -4.91 18.30 -9.87
CA ILE A 236 -6.27 17.83 -10.17
C ILE A 236 -7.32 18.79 -9.58
N SER A 237 -7.16 19.26 -8.35
CA SER A 237 -8.06 20.24 -7.73
C SER A 237 -8.09 21.59 -8.45
N SER A 238 -7.14 21.81 -9.36
CA SER A 238 -7.02 23.00 -10.20
C SER A 238 -7.41 22.73 -11.65
N SER A 239 -8.02 21.56 -11.94
CA SER A 239 -8.38 21.08 -13.28
C SER A 239 -7.21 20.92 -14.25
N LEU A 240 -5.97 20.85 -13.75
CA LEU A 240 -4.75 20.66 -14.54
C LEU A 240 -4.43 19.16 -14.71
N HIS A 241 -5.41 18.39 -15.21
CA HIS A 241 -5.31 16.93 -15.30
C HIS A 241 -4.15 16.46 -16.18
N GLU A 242 -3.88 17.14 -17.30
CA GLU A 242 -2.80 16.74 -18.21
C GLU A 242 -1.43 16.92 -17.55
N GLU A 243 -1.20 18.05 -16.88
CA GLU A 243 0.04 18.29 -16.14
C GLU A 243 0.19 17.33 -14.96
N ALA A 244 -0.90 17.07 -14.22
CA ALA A 244 -0.91 16.11 -13.12
C ALA A 244 -0.49 14.72 -13.59
N TYR A 245 -1.05 14.27 -14.72
CA TYR A 245 -0.74 12.98 -15.31
C TYR A 245 0.74 12.87 -15.70
N GLN A 246 1.24 13.85 -16.45
CA GLN A 246 2.60 13.85 -16.99
C GLN A 246 3.67 13.90 -15.90
N ARG A 247 3.42 14.65 -14.82
CA ARG A 247 4.41 14.87 -13.76
C ARG A 247 4.33 13.83 -12.65
N TYR A 248 3.12 13.42 -12.26
CA TYR A 248 2.90 12.67 -11.03
C TYR A 248 2.00 11.46 -11.19
N GLY A 249 1.09 11.45 -12.17
CA GLY A 249 0.03 10.44 -12.27
C GLY A 249 0.56 8.99 -12.33
N LEU A 250 1.72 8.79 -12.93
CA LEU A 250 2.35 7.46 -13.05
C LEU A 250 3.09 7.03 -11.77
N SER A 251 3.75 7.96 -11.09
CA SER A 251 4.60 7.68 -9.92
C SER A 251 3.84 7.74 -8.58
N ALA A 252 2.80 8.59 -8.51
CA ALA A 252 1.87 8.67 -7.38
C ALA A 252 1.06 7.38 -7.19
N ALA A 253 0.86 6.59 -8.25
CA ALA A 253 0.14 5.33 -8.20
C ALA A 253 1.04 4.19 -7.69
N VAL A 254 1.15 4.04 -6.37
CA VAL A 254 1.81 2.88 -5.75
C VAL A 254 0.75 1.83 -5.40
N SER A 255 1.01 0.58 -5.79
CA SER A 255 0.14 -0.55 -5.45
C SER A 255 0.92 -1.84 -5.31
N ASN A 256 0.31 -2.83 -4.66
CA ASN A 256 0.91 -4.14 -4.41
C ASN A 256 1.06 -5.00 -5.68
N SER A 257 0.50 -4.58 -6.82
CA SER A 257 0.66 -5.24 -8.11
C SER A 257 0.58 -4.25 -9.27
N TYR A 258 1.17 -4.62 -10.40
CA TYR A 258 1.23 -3.79 -11.62
C TYR A 258 -0.17 -3.53 -12.16
N ILE A 259 -1.04 -4.55 -12.16
CA ILE A 259 -2.43 -4.37 -12.58
C ILE A 259 -3.23 -3.47 -11.64
N ALA A 260 -2.97 -3.52 -10.33
CA ALA A 260 -3.64 -2.64 -9.37
C ALA A 260 -3.13 -1.19 -9.52
N ARG A 261 -1.84 -1.01 -9.82
CA ARG A 261 -1.24 0.29 -10.19
C ARG A 261 -1.92 0.85 -11.45
N PHE A 262 -2.02 0.06 -12.52
CA PHE A 262 -2.74 0.47 -13.74
C PHE A 262 -4.19 0.89 -13.45
N ARG A 263 -4.95 0.06 -12.74
CA ARG A 263 -6.35 0.35 -12.40
C ARG A 263 -6.49 1.63 -11.57
N ALA A 264 -5.54 1.92 -10.68
CA ALA A 264 -5.52 3.16 -9.91
C ALA A 264 -5.34 4.38 -10.83
N VAL A 265 -4.37 4.33 -11.75
CA VAL A 265 -4.15 5.41 -12.74
C VAL A 265 -5.37 5.58 -13.65
N ALA A 266 -5.86 4.50 -14.26
CA ALA A 266 -7.01 4.54 -15.16
C ALA A 266 -8.28 5.08 -14.48
N LYS A 267 -8.46 4.79 -13.18
CA LYS A 267 -9.57 5.35 -12.39
C LYS A 267 -9.41 6.86 -12.16
N ARG A 268 -8.19 7.35 -11.92
CA ARG A 268 -7.91 8.79 -11.71
C ARG A 268 -7.98 9.58 -13.01
N TYR A 269 -7.61 8.97 -14.13
CA TYR A 269 -7.57 9.58 -15.46
C TYR A 269 -8.51 8.89 -16.45
N PRO A 270 -9.84 8.93 -16.23
CA PRO A 270 -10.80 8.26 -17.12
C PRO A 270 -10.86 8.88 -18.53
N MET A 271 -10.28 10.07 -18.71
CA MET A 271 -10.18 10.77 -19.99
C MET A 271 -9.01 10.29 -20.87
N LYS A 272 -8.06 9.52 -20.31
CA LYS A 272 -6.91 8.98 -21.04
C LYS A 272 -7.26 7.61 -21.62
N ASP A 273 -6.70 7.32 -22.79
CA ASP A 273 -6.82 6.00 -23.40
C ASP A 273 -6.12 4.92 -22.52
N PRO A 274 -6.78 3.80 -22.21
CA PRO A 274 -6.20 2.73 -21.40
C PRO A 274 -4.89 2.16 -21.98
N SER A 275 -4.78 2.03 -23.31
CA SER A 275 -3.56 1.53 -23.95
C SER A 275 -2.42 2.54 -23.82
N GLN A 276 -2.71 3.84 -23.93
CA GLN A 276 -1.72 4.90 -23.66
C GLN A 276 -1.23 4.86 -22.21
N ILE A 277 -2.15 4.73 -21.23
CA ILE A 277 -1.77 4.62 -19.81
C ILE A 277 -0.83 3.42 -19.58
N LEU A 278 -1.15 2.28 -20.19
CA LEU A 278 -0.30 1.10 -20.09
C LEU A 278 1.09 1.35 -20.69
N ALA A 279 1.17 1.94 -21.89
CA ALA A 279 2.43 2.25 -22.54
C ALA A 279 3.30 3.19 -21.69
N ASP A 280 2.71 4.24 -21.12
CA ASP A 280 3.41 5.19 -20.26
C ASP A 280 3.91 4.51 -18.98
N LEU A 281 3.09 3.66 -18.36
CA LEU A 281 3.48 2.90 -17.17
C LEU A 281 4.63 1.92 -17.43
N ILE A 282 4.61 1.24 -18.58
CA ILE A 282 5.72 0.36 -19.01
C ILE A 282 7.02 1.17 -19.12
N ALA A 283 6.95 2.37 -19.71
CA ALA A 283 8.12 3.24 -19.84
C ALA A 283 8.70 3.68 -18.48
N THR A 284 7.90 3.70 -17.40
CA THR A 284 8.39 4.01 -16.05
C THR A 284 9.14 2.87 -15.35
N THR A 285 9.12 1.65 -15.89
CA THR A 285 9.72 0.46 -15.25
C THR A 285 10.62 -0.32 -16.23
N PRO A 286 11.72 0.29 -16.72
CA PRO A 286 12.64 -0.41 -17.61
C PRO A 286 13.24 -1.64 -16.93
N GLY A 287 13.24 -2.78 -17.61
CA GLY A 287 13.73 -4.05 -17.07
C GLY A 287 12.65 -4.89 -16.35
N GLU A 288 11.42 -4.39 -16.24
CA GLU A 288 10.31 -5.08 -15.58
C GLU A 288 9.05 -5.17 -16.46
N GLU A 289 9.21 -5.00 -17.77
CA GLU A 289 8.15 -5.03 -18.79
C GLU A 289 7.23 -6.26 -18.66
N GLY A 290 7.77 -7.45 -18.41
CA GLY A 290 7.02 -8.70 -18.26
C GLY A 290 6.01 -8.69 -17.11
N LYS A 291 6.17 -7.82 -16.10
CA LYS A 291 5.20 -7.65 -15.01
C LYS A 291 3.90 -6.97 -15.48
N TRP A 292 3.90 -6.32 -16.64
CA TRP A 292 2.73 -5.72 -17.26
C TRP A 292 1.92 -6.68 -18.15
N PHE A 293 2.38 -7.93 -18.34
CA PHE A 293 1.69 -8.96 -19.13
C PHE A 293 0.20 -9.10 -18.77
N ALA A 294 -0.10 -9.23 -17.48
CA ALA A 294 -1.47 -9.42 -17.01
C ALA A 294 -2.37 -8.22 -17.36
N THR A 295 -1.81 -7.00 -17.33
CA THR A 295 -2.54 -5.78 -17.69
C THR A 295 -2.80 -5.71 -19.20
N ALA A 296 -1.79 -5.98 -20.03
CA ALA A 296 -1.94 -6.01 -21.49
C ALA A 296 -2.98 -7.05 -21.93
N LYS A 297 -2.95 -8.24 -21.33
CA LYS A 297 -3.93 -9.30 -21.53
C LYS A 297 -5.35 -8.86 -21.14
N ASP A 298 -5.53 -8.23 -19.97
CA ASP A 298 -6.84 -7.74 -19.52
C ASP A 298 -7.41 -6.65 -20.45
N LEU A 299 -6.54 -5.88 -21.13
CA LEU A 299 -6.90 -4.93 -22.18
C LEU A 299 -7.08 -5.57 -23.57
N LYS A 300 -6.92 -6.90 -23.69
CA LYS A 300 -6.96 -7.67 -24.94
C LYS A 300 -5.89 -7.25 -25.96
N LEU A 301 -4.79 -6.69 -25.49
CA LEU A 301 -3.61 -6.36 -26.31
C LEU A 301 -2.68 -7.57 -26.35
N TYR A 302 -3.13 -8.66 -27.00
CA TYR A 302 -2.46 -9.96 -26.93
C TYR A 302 -1.04 -9.94 -27.51
N ASP A 303 -0.83 -9.26 -28.62
CA ASP A 303 0.52 -9.13 -29.22
C ASP A 303 1.48 -8.41 -28.28
N LEU A 304 1.04 -7.29 -27.69
CA LEU A 304 1.82 -6.56 -26.69
C LEU A 304 2.07 -7.41 -25.45
N ALA A 305 1.07 -8.15 -24.98
CA ALA A 305 1.25 -9.04 -23.83
C ALA A 305 2.37 -10.08 -24.11
N LEU A 306 2.36 -10.72 -25.28
CA LEU A 306 3.43 -11.65 -25.66
C LEU A 306 4.79 -10.96 -25.82
N GLU A 307 4.85 -9.76 -26.38
CA GLU A 307 6.08 -8.97 -26.47
C GLU A 307 6.68 -8.73 -25.07
N LEU A 308 5.86 -8.25 -24.13
CA LEU A 308 6.27 -7.98 -22.75
C LEU A 308 6.77 -9.25 -22.05
N ALA A 309 6.04 -10.36 -22.19
CA ALA A 309 6.41 -11.64 -21.59
C ALA A 309 7.71 -12.23 -22.15
N ASN A 310 8.11 -11.88 -23.37
CA ASN A 310 9.36 -12.34 -23.98
C ASN A 310 10.55 -11.40 -23.72
N ARG A 311 10.28 -10.15 -23.34
CA ARG A 311 11.30 -9.12 -23.13
C ARG A 311 11.95 -9.22 -21.76
N THR A 312 11.16 -9.37 -20.69
CA THR A 312 11.65 -9.55 -19.32
C THR A 312 10.77 -10.52 -18.56
N LEU A 313 11.24 -10.94 -17.37
CA LEU A 313 10.63 -12.01 -16.61
C LEU A 313 9.13 -11.78 -16.38
N CYS A 314 8.35 -12.79 -16.77
CA CYS A 314 6.95 -12.94 -16.38
C CYS A 314 6.79 -14.28 -15.65
N ASP A 315 6.01 -14.29 -14.57
CA ASP A 315 5.84 -15.49 -13.74
C ASP A 315 5.27 -16.67 -14.57
N PRO A 316 5.95 -17.82 -14.62
CA PRO A 316 5.50 -18.96 -15.42
C PRO A 316 4.09 -19.43 -15.07
N LYS A 317 3.70 -19.42 -13.79
CA LYS A 317 2.35 -19.84 -13.37
C LYS A 317 1.27 -18.89 -13.91
N THR A 318 1.57 -17.60 -13.99
CA THR A 318 0.69 -16.59 -14.61
C THR A 318 0.52 -16.84 -16.11
N LEU A 319 1.61 -17.15 -16.81
CA LEU A 319 1.61 -17.46 -18.24
C LEU A 319 0.87 -18.78 -18.55
N THR A 320 1.12 -19.85 -17.79
CA THR A 320 0.41 -21.14 -17.93
C THR A 320 -1.09 -20.98 -17.72
N ARG A 321 -1.49 -20.20 -16.71
CA ARG A 321 -2.90 -19.87 -16.50
C ARG A 321 -3.50 -19.14 -17.69
N ALA A 322 -2.79 -18.16 -18.27
CA ALA A 322 -3.26 -17.46 -19.47
C ALA A 322 -3.38 -18.42 -20.67
N ALA A 323 -2.41 -19.31 -20.88
CA ALA A 323 -2.48 -20.31 -21.94
C ALA A 323 -3.71 -21.22 -21.81
N ARG A 324 -4.01 -21.66 -20.59
CA ARG A 324 -5.21 -22.47 -20.30
C ARG A 324 -6.50 -21.69 -20.54
N ASP A 325 -6.61 -20.50 -19.97
CA ASP A 325 -7.87 -19.74 -19.94
C ASP A 325 -8.26 -19.16 -21.33
N TYR A 326 -7.29 -19.04 -22.25
CA TYR A 326 -7.48 -18.48 -23.60
C TYR A 326 -7.33 -19.50 -24.74
N LEU A 327 -7.19 -20.80 -24.43
CA LEU A 327 -7.01 -21.86 -25.43
C LEU A 327 -8.13 -21.87 -26.47
N ASP A 328 -9.38 -21.67 -26.04
CA ASP A 328 -10.55 -21.69 -26.91
C ASP A 328 -10.74 -20.41 -27.73
N THR A 329 -10.49 -19.26 -27.11
CA THR A 329 -10.84 -17.96 -27.67
C THR A 329 -9.71 -17.35 -28.48
N GLU A 330 -8.46 -17.54 -28.06
CA GLU A 330 -7.27 -16.91 -28.64
C GLU A 330 -6.09 -17.91 -28.68
N PRO A 331 -6.17 -18.98 -29.52
CA PRO A 331 -5.21 -20.08 -29.50
C PRO A 331 -3.77 -19.65 -29.81
N ALA A 332 -3.57 -18.61 -30.65
CA ALA A 332 -2.24 -18.05 -30.92
C ALA A 332 -1.62 -17.39 -29.67
N PHE A 333 -2.43 -16.64 -28.92
CA PHE A 333 -2.01 -16.05 -27.65
C PHE A 333 -1.74 -17.12 -26.59
N ALA A 334 -2.57 -18.17 -26.55
CA ALA A 334 -2.39 -19.29 -25.65
C ALA A 334 -1.07 -20.03 -25.90
N LEU A 335 -0.77 -20.34 -27.18
CA LEU A 335 0.50 -20.95 -27.58
C LEU A 335 1.69 -20.07 -27.19
N GLY A 336 1.66 -18.78 -27.52
CA GLY A 336 2.73 -17.84 -27.18
C GLY A 336 2.98 -17.75 -25.67
N SER A 337 1.91 -17.74 -24.87
CA SER A 337 1.99 -17.72 -23.41
C SER A 337 2.64 -19.00 -22.85
N ALA A 338 2.25 -20.17 -23.38
CA ALA A 338 2.83 -21.45 -22.97
C ALA A 338 4.31 -21.58 -23.35
N MET A 339 4.68 -21.13 -24.55
CA MET A 339 6.08 -21.11 -24.99
C MET A 339 6.94 -20.16 -24.15
N ALA A 340 6.44 -18.97 -23.82
CA ALA A 340 7.10 -18.05 -22.91
C ALA A 340 7.28 -18.65 -21.49
N ALA A 341 6.26 -19.35 -20.99
CA ALA A 341 6.35 -20.04 -19.69
C ALA A 341 7.43 -21.13 -19.69
N LEU A 342 7.47 -21.98 -20.72
CA LEU A 342 8.52 -23.02 -20.87
C LEU A 342 9.91 -22.40 -20.93
N ARG A 343 10.06 -21.27 -21.63
CA ARG A 343 11.33 -20.55 -21.69
C ARG A 343 11.78 -20.06 -20.31
N TRP A 344 10.91 -19.37 -19.56
CA TRP A 344 11.27 -18.86 -18.24
C TRP A 344 11.58 -19.99 -17.24
N LEU A 345 10.84 -21.11 -17.29
CA LEU A 345 11.15 -22.31 -16.51
C LEU A 345 12.54 -22.88 -16.87
N SER A 346 12.86 -22.91 -18.16
CA SER A 346 14.16 -23.36 -18.67
C SER A 346 15.30 -22.43 -18.26
N GLU A 347 15.04 -21.13 -18.14
CA GLU A 347 15.98 -20.14 -17.59
C GLU A 347 16.07 -20.18 -16.05
N GLY A 348 15.31 -21.06 -15.38
CA GLY A 348 15.38 -21.29 -13.94
C GLY A 348 14.46 -20.41 -13.10
N TRP A 349 13.50 -19.73 -13.73
CA TRP A 349 12.55 -18.86 -13.06
C TRP A 349 11.27 -19.60 -12.66
N GLY A 350 10.63 -19.07 -11.62
CA GLY A 350 9.34 -19.53 -11.09
C GLY A 350 9.40 -19.86 -9.60
N TYR A 351 8.32 -19.55 -8.89
CA TYR A 351 8.22 -19.80 -7.44
C TYR A 351 7.64 -21.19 -7.17
N GLU A 352 8.37 -22.00 -6.39
CA GLU A 352 7.95 -23.37 -6.00
C GLU A 352 7.49 -24.19 -7.22
N VAL A 353 8.37 -24.28 -8.22
CA VAL A 353 8.11 -25.03 -9.46
C VAL A 353 8.33 -26.52 -9.21
N THR A 354 7.37 -27.33 -9.67
CA THR A 354 7.42 -28.79 -9.66
C THR A 354 7.46 -29.36 -11.07
N SER A 355 7.79 -30.65 -11.21
CA SER A 355 7.72 -31.32 -12.52
C SER A 355 6.30 -31.35 -13.09
N ALA A 356 5.26 -31.30 -12.25
CA ALA A 356 3.88 -31.21 -12.69
C ALA A 356 3.60 -29.86 -13.38
N ASP A 357 4.14 -28.75 -12.85
CA ASP A 357 4.00 -27.44 -13.49
C ASP A 357 4.62 -27.45 -14.90
N VAL A 358 5.80 -28.05 -15.06
CA VAL A 358 6.49 -28.14 -16.36
C VAL A 358 5.68 -28.95 -17.37
N VAL A 359 5.13 -30.09 -16.95
CA VAL A 359 4.28 -30.95 -17.79
C VAL A 359 2.98 -30.22 -18.17
N GLU A 360 2.37 -29.50 -17.23
CA GLU A 360 1.18 -28.70 -17.53
C GLU A 360 1.46 -27.67 -18.62
N VAL A 361 2.58 -26.95 -18.55
CA VAL A 361 2.92 -25.96 -19.57
C VAL A 361 3.11 -26.60 -20.95
N TYR A 362 3.79 -27.73 -21.01
CA TYR A 362 3.95 -28.49 -22.26
C TYR A 362 2.61 -28.92 -22.83
N ASP A 363 1.73 -29.48 -22.01
CA ASP A 363 0.39 -29.90 -22.44
C ASP A 363 -0.42 -28.70 -22.96
N ARG A 364 -0.35 -27.53 -22.29
CA ARG A 364 -1.00 -26.31 -22.78
C ARG A 364 -0.44 -25.85 -24.13
N ALA A 365 0.87 -25.96 -24.35
CA ALA A 365 1.49 -25.62 -25.63
C ALA A 365 1.02 -26.56 -26.75
N MET A 366 0.96 -27.87 -26.48
CA MET A 366 0.52 -28.86 -27.47
C MET A 366 -0.97 -28.73 -27.79
N ASP A 367 -1.83 -28.51 -26.79
CA ASP A 367 -3.25 -28.26 -26.99
C ASP A 367 -3.49 -27.03 -27.88
N ALA A 368 -2.71 -25.95 -27.69
CA ALA A 368 -2.79 -24.76 -28.52
C ALA A 368 -2.21 -24.97 -29.92
N ALA A 369 -1.14 -25.78 -30.04
CA ALA A 369 -0.54 -26.14 -31.31
C ALA A 369 -1.49 -26.98 -32.18
N ASP A 370 -2.22 -27.92 -31.58
CA ASP A 370 -3.25 -28.73 -32.26
C ASP A 370 -4.32 -27.84 -32.88
N ARG A 371 -4.88 -26.90 -32.12
CA ARG A 371 -5.89 -25.94 -32.63
C ARG A 371 -5.40 -25.06 -33.77
N LEU A 372 -4.09 -24.82 -33.83
CA LEU A 372 -3.46 -24.01 -34.89
C LEU A 372 -2.94 -24.87 -36.04
N ASN A 373 -3.03 -26.20 -35.97
CA ASN A 373 -2.41 -27.15 -36.90
C ASN A 373 -0.88 -26.94 -37.01
N LYS A 374 -0.20 -26.73 -35.87
CA LYS A 374 1.23 -26.43 -35.77
C LYS A 374 2.01 -27.40 -34.87
N ILE A 375 1.48 -28.60 -34.65
CA ILE A 375 2.05 -29.59 -33.72
C ILE A 375 3.53 -29.86 -34.02
N ASP A 376 3.90 -30.11 -35.28
CA ASP A 376 5.27 -30.43 -35.65
C ASP A 376 6.22 -29.26 -35.40
N GLU A 377 5.83 -28.05 -35.83
CA GLU A 377 6.59 -26.82 -35.63
C GLU A 377 6.87 -26.57 -34.14
N VAL A 378 5.82 -26.67 -33.31
CA VAL A 378 5.93 -26.43 -31.86
C VAL A 378 6.73 -27.53 -31.18
N THR A 379 6.60 -28.79 -31.61
CA THR A 379 7.39 -29.91 -31.09
C THR A 379 8.89 -29.68 -31.32
N ASP A 380 9.26 -29.22 -32.51
CA ASP A 380 10.65 -28.91 -32.84
C ASP A 380 11.17 -27.71 -32.07
N GLN A 381 10.36 -26.65 -31.89
CA GLN A 381 10.73 -25.49 -31.05
C GLN A 381 10.98 -25.90 -29.59
N ILE A 382 10.10 -26.73 -29.01
CA ILE A 382 10.27 -27.22 -27.63
C ILE A 382 11.52 -28.10 -27.53
N ARG A 383 11.78 -28.97 -28.52
CA ARG A 383 13.01 -29.79 -28.57
C ARG A 383 14.26 -28.90 -28.57
N GLN A 384 14.29 -27.88 -29.43
CA GLN A 384 15.40 -26.93 -29.49
C GLN A 384 15.58 -26.20 -28.15
N LEU A 385 14.50 -25.75 -27.52
CA LEU A 385 14.55 -25.06 -26.23
C LEU A 385 15.20 -25.93 -25.15
N ILE A 386 14.80 -27.19 -25.03
CA ILE A 386 15.34 -28.10 -24.00
C ILE A 386 16.72 -28.66 -24.36
N GLU A 387 17.18 -28.54 -25.60
CA GLU A 387 18.52 -28.92 -26.08
C GLU A 387 19.51 -27.74 -26.08
N SER A 388 19.02 -26.51 -25.95
CA SER A 388 19.77 -25.27 -26.13
C SER A 388 20.97 -25.09 -25.18
N ASN A 389 20.92 -25.61 -23.94
CA ASN A 389 22.06 -25.60 -23.01
C ASN A 389 22.03 -26.76 -22.00
N GLN A 390 23.03 -26.82 -21.11
CA GLN A 390 23.17 -27.82 -20.03
C GLN A 390 22.99 -27.26 -18.60
N SER A 391 22.30 -26.13 -18.46
CA SER A 391 21.96 -25.56 -17.15
C SER A 391 21.08 -26.52 -16.34
N ALA A 392 21.18 -26.45 -15.01
CA ALA A 392 20.40 -27.31 -14.12
C ALA A 392 18.88 -27.17 -14.33
N SER A 393 18.41 -25.95 -14.64
CA SER A 393 17.01 -25.66 -14.96
C SER A 393 16.57 -26.32 -16.26
N VAL A 394 17.35 -26.22 -17.34
CA VAL A 394 17.07 -26.93 -18.60
C VAL A 394 17.09 -28.45 -18.39
N LEU A 395 18.02 -28.99 -17.61
CA LEU A 395 18.06 -30.41 -17.29
C LEU A 395 16.82 -30.86 -16.51
N PHE A 396 16.37 -30.06 -15.54
CA PHE A 396 15.13 -30.31 -14.81
C PHE A 396 13.91 -30.32 -15.74
N VAL A 397 13.76 -29.30 -16.60
CA VAL A 397 12.66 -29.21 -17.58
C VAL A 397 12.72 -30.41 -18.54
N ARG A 398 13.90 -30.72 -19.08
CA ARG A 398 14.11 -31.87 -19.96
C ARG A 398 13.67 -33.16 -19.28
N GLN A 399 14.14 -33.43 -18.05
CA GLN A 399 13.78 -34.63 -17.30
C GLN A 399 12.27 -34.74 -17.04
N ALA A 400 11.60 -33.62 -16.73
CA ALA A 400 10.16 -33.59 -16.54
C ALA A 400 9.40 -33.93 -17.84
N LEU A 401 9.90 -33.48 -19.00
CA LEU A 401 9.22 -33.66 -20.30
C LEU A 401 9.54 -34.99 -21.01
N LEU A 402 10.64 -35.66 -20.67
CA LEU A 402 11.09 -36.89 -21.35
C LEU A 402 10.00 -37.96 -21.53
N ARG A 403 9.19 -38.21 -20.49
CA ARG A 403 8.11 -39.21 -20.55
C ARG A 403 6.92 -38.71 -21.36
N ARG A 404 6.59 -37.43 -21.25
CA ARG A 404 5.41 -36.83 -21.89
C ARG A 404 5.58 -36.70 -23.40
N MET A 405 6.76 -36.26 -23.85
CA MET A 405 7.07 -36.13 -25.29
C MET A 405 7.05 -37.49 -26.01
N ARG A 406 7.52 -38.57 -25.37
CA ARG A 406 7.44 -39.93 -25.93
C ARG A 406 6.00 -40.40 -26.11
N ALA A 407 5.15 -40.16 -25.11
CA ALA A 407 3.74 -40.52 -25.18
C ALA A 407 2.99 -39.75 -26.31
N HIS A 408 3.32 -38.47 -26.50
CA HIS A 408 2.73 -37.65 -27.56
C HIS A 408 3.14 -38.12 -28.97
N GLN A 409 4.41 -38.51 -29.17
CA GLN A 409 4.88 -39.07 -30.44
C GLN A 409 4.20 -40.41 -30.79
N SER A 410 3.93 -41.26 -29.80
CA SER A 410 3.19 -42.51 -30.03
C SER A 410 1.74 -42.27 -30.41
N SER A 411 1.07 -41.27 -29.84
CA SER A 411 -0.33 -40.96 -30.12
C SER A 411 -0.56 -40.32 -31.50
N ILE A 412 0.42 -39.58 -32.05
CA ILE A 412 0.33 -39.02 -33.41
C ILE A 412 0.49 -40.12 -34.47
N ASN A 413 1.31 -41.14 -34.21
CA ASN A 413 1.57 -42.24 -35.16
C ASN A 413 0.45 -43.29 -35.21
N GLU A 414 -0.59 -43.18 -34.37
CA GLU A 414 -1.74 -44.10 -34.29
C GLU A 414 -3.02 -43.54 -34.95
N VAL A 415 -2.98 -42.32 -35.50
CA VAL A 415 -4.05 -41.69 -36.32
C VAL A 415 -3.59 -41.62 -37.77
#